data_AF-A0A550C883-F1
#
_entry.id   AF-A0A550C883-F1
#
_cell.length_a   1.000
_cell.length_b   1.000
_cell.length_c   1.000
_cell.angle_alpha   90.00
_cell.angle_beta   90.00
_cell.angle_gamma   90.00
#
_symmetry.space_group_name_H-M   'P 1'
#
loop_
_entity.id
_entity.type
_entity.pdbx_description
1 polymer ?
#
loop_
_entity_poly.entity_id
_entity_poly.type
_entity_poly.pdbx_seq_one_letter_code
_entity_poly.pdbx_strand_id
1 'polypeptide(L)'
;MTSDILRRATHELHTLYLFTRSDFKSILFPISIFALFTVAYDTKLTTSRIFATVFWVWIHLLQFCVSNQTLSSDEDAQNKPWRPLPAQRITLRDALVLRWVLLPICALICVAYDLKFIALWFPFGVIMHNELKLDSHWFTRNVLNALAYCTFDIGATSVARGEYHGFASTKAFNTHILTFLIVLTTVQAQDFRDEEGDRTANRRTIPIVFPKTGRPTMLLAMIFWSVYIALRCELPALLSAAVLAGGTFVGIRFYVLTDAASDRKSYLFYNMWLAVVRIAPFIRV
;
A
#
# COMPACT_ATOMS: atom_id res chain seq x y z
N MET A 1 30.46 19.71 18.13
CA MET A 1 29.29 19.18 18.89
C MET A 1 27.97 19.35 18.13
N THR A 2 27.52 20.56 17.80
CA THR A 2 26.29 20.79 17.00
C THR A 2 26.36 20.21 15.59
N SER A 3 27.51 20.33 14.92
CA SER A 3 27.75 19.74 13.59
C SER A 3 27.66 18.21 13.58
N ASP A 4 28.19 17.54 14.62
CA ASP A 4 28.16 16.08 14.73
C ASP A 4 26.76 15.53 14.99
N ILE A 5 25.97 16.21 15.81
CA ILE A 5 24.57 15.85 16.06
C ILE A 5 23.75 16.00 14.78
N LEU A 6 23.91 17.10 14.06
CA LEU A 6 23.21 17.32 12.79
C LEU A 6 23.59 16.26 11.75
N ARG A 7 24.87 15.93 11.63
CA ARG A 7 25.36 14.89 10.72
C ARG A 7 24.77 13.52 11.05
N ARG A 8 24.73 13.15 12.34
CA ARG A 8 24.11 11.89 12.79
C ARG A 8 22.60 11.89 12.53
N ALA A 9 21.88 12.95 12.90
CA ALA A 9 20.45 13.06 12.64
C ALA A 9 20.12 12.95 11.14
N THR A 10 20.91 13.61 10.30
CA THR A 10 20.76 13.55 8.83
C THR A 10 21.01 12.15 8.30
N HIS A 11 22.06 11.48 8.81
CA HIS A 11 22.38 10.10 8.46
C HIS A 11 21.20 9.15 8.79
N GLU A 12 20.67 9.24 10.01
CA GLU A 12 19.57 8.39 10.48
C GLU A 12 18.27 8.67 9.71
N LEU A 13 17.88 9.94 9.55
CA LEU A 13 16.68 10.31 8.79
C LEU A 13 16.75 9.82 7.34
N HIS A 14 17.93 9.93 6.71
CA HIS A 14 18.14 9.41 5.38
C HIS A 14 18.05 7.87 5.34
N THR A 15 18.56 7.18 6.37
CA THR A 15 18.42 5.72 6.51
C THR A 15 16.94 5.29 6.65
N LEU A 16 16.14 5.99 7.46
CA LEU A 16 14.70 5.74 7.59
C LEU A 16 13.93 6.02 6.28
N TYR A 17 14.31 7.09 5.57
CA TYR A 17 13.80 7.37 4.23
C TYR A 17 14.10 6.22 3.25
N LEU A 18 15.33 5.70 3.24
CA LEU A 18 15.72 4.61 2.35
C LEU A 18 14.98 3.30 2.65
N PHE A 19 14.56 3.04 3.88
CA PHE A 19 13.66 1.89 4.15
C PHE A 19 12.33 2.01 3.38
N THR A 20 11.80 3.22 3.25
CA THR A 20 10.43 3.46 2.76
C THR A 20 10.37 4.00 1.34
N ARG A 21 11.50 4.41 0.75
CA ARG A 21 11.60 5.13 -0.53
C ARG A 21 10.79 4.51 -1.68
N SER A 22 10.80 3.19 -1.85
CA SER A 22 10.05 2.51 -2.91
C SER A 22 8.54 2.71 -2.78
N ASP A 23 8.08 2.89 -1.55
CA ASP A 23 6.67 2.78 -1.18
C ASP A 23 6.00 4.14 -0.97
N PHE A 24 6.72 5.22 -1.25
CA PHE A 24 6.14 6.57 -1.30
C PHE A 24 5.04 6.66 -2.35
N LYS A 25 5.30 6.11 -3.55
CA LYS A 25 4.39 6.18 -4.69
C LYS A 25 3.27 5.15 -4.65
N SER A 26 3.49 4.00 -3.99
CA SER A 26 2.50 2.92 -3.89
C SER A 26 1.62 3.03 -2.65
N ILE A 27 2.15 3.48 -1.51
CA ILE A 27 1.44 3.49 -0.23
C ILE A 27 1.33 4.89 0.35
N LEU A 28 2.44 5.57 0.64
CA LEU A 28 2.41 6.80 1.44
C LEU A 28 1.50 7.87 0.83
N PHE A 29 1.75 8.25 -0.43
CA PHE A 29 0.95 9.27 -1.10
C PHE A 29 -0.46 8.79 -1.41
N PRO A 30 -0.69 7.62 -2.01
CA PRO A 30 -2.05 7.17 -2.32
C PRO A 30 -2.96 7.06 -1.10
N ILE A 31 -2.50 6.44 -0.01
CA ILE A 31 -3.27 6.29 1.23
C ILE A 31 -3.53 7.66 1.87
N SER A 32 -2.50 8.51 1.95
CA SER A 32 -2.65 9.84 2.56
C SER A 32 -3.64 10.70 1.77
N ILE A 33 -3.52 10.74 0.43
CA ILE A 33 -4.45 11.48 -0.43
C ILE A 33 -5.86 10.92 -0.28
N PHE A 34 -6.02 9.60 -0.32
CA PHE A 34 -7.32 8.95 -0.13
C PHE A 34 -7.99 9.36 1.19
N ALA A 35 -7.28 9.26 2.31
CA ALA A 35 -7.79 9.61 3.62
C ALA A 35 -8.18 11.10 3.70
N LEU A 36 -7.31 11.99 3.20
CA LEU A 36 -7.57 13.43 3.22
C LEU A 36 -8.75 13.82 2.33
N PHE A 37 -8.88 13.27 1.12
CA PHE A 37 -10.03 13.52 0.25
C PHE A 37 -11.34 13.00 0.85
N THR A 38 -11.29 11.81 1.46
CA THR A 38 -12.45 11.21 2.13
C THR A 38 -12.95 12.09 3.27
N VAL A 39 -12.04 12.64 4.10
CA VAL A 39 -12.42 13.53 5.22
C VAL A 39 -12.79 14.92 4.73
N ALA A 40 -12.09 15.48 3.74
CA ALA A 40 -12.38 16.79 3.17
C ALA A 40 -13.78 16.88 2.53
N TYR A 41 -14.38 15.72 2.21
CA TYR A 41 -15.72 15.64 1.64
C TYR A 41 -16.79 16.25 2.55
N ASP A 42 -16.70 16.03 3.87
CA ASP A 42 -17.70 16.47 4.86
C ASP A 42 -17.12 17.28 6.02
N THR A 43 -15.79 17.29 6.18
CA THR A 43 -15.10 17.83 7.35
C THR A 43 -13.95 18.74 6.92
N LYS A 44 -13.82 19.91 7.56
CA LYS A 44 -12.70 20.82 7.29
C LYS A 44 -11.39 20.26 7.85
N LEU A 45 -10.41 20.02 6.98
CA LEU A 45 -9.07 19.60 7.39
C LEU A 45 -8.28 20.77 8.02
N THR A 46 -7.55 20.46 9.08
CA THR A 46 -6.55 21.36 9.66
C THR A 46 -5.15 20.92 9.27
N THR A 47 -4.22 21.86 9.25
CA THR A 47 -2.81 21.60 8.95
C THR A 47 -2.22 20.51 9.86
N SER A 48 -2.55 20.55 11.16
CA SER A 48 -2.10 19.54 12.13
C SER A 48 -2.59 18.13 11.77
N ARG A 49 -3.87 17.98 11.37
CA ARG A 49 -4.44 16.69 10.98
C ARG A 49 -3.82 16.15 9.68
N ILE A 50 -3.50 17.02 8.73
CA ILE A 50 -2.80 16.63 7.50
C ILE A 50 -1.43 16.03 7.85
N PHE A 51 -0.61 16.74 8.63
CA PHE A 51 0.70 16.23 9.05
C PHE A 51 0.60 14.96 9.88
N ALA A 52 -0.33 14.89 10.82
CA ALA A 52 -0.56 13.70 11.64
C ALA A 52 -0.93 12.48 10.77
N THR A 53 -1.76 12.66 9.75
CA THR A 53 -2.18 11.60 8.83
C THR A 53 -0.99 11.06 8.03
N VAL A 54 -0.22 11.95 7.40
CA VAL A 54 0.96 11.57 6.61
C VAL A 54 2.00 10.87 7.51
N PHE A 55 2.23 11.40 8.71
CA PHE A 55 3.13 10.79 9.68
C PHE A 55 2.64 9.40 10.13
N TRP A 56 1.34 9.25 10.43
CA TRP A 56 0.75 7.99 10.84
C TRP A 56 0.92 6.92 9.75
N VAL A 57 0.66 7.26 8.48
CA VAL A 57 0.89 6.34 7.36
C VAL A 57 2.37 6.00 7.24
N TRP A 58 3.26 7.00 7.32
CA TRP A 58 4.70 6.79 7.18
C TRP A 58 5.29 5.91 8.28
N ILE A 59 4.92 6.12 9.56
CA ILE A 59 5.51 5.34 10.66
C ILE A 59 5.09 3.86 10.62
N HIS A 60 3.84 3.58 10.23
CA HIS A 60 3.37 2.20 10.04
C HIS A 60 3.99 1.56 8.80
N LEU A 61 4.14 2.32 7.72
CA LEU A 61 4.89 1.87 6.53
C LEU A 61 6.34 1.56 6.88
N LEU A 62 7.01 2.41 7.66
CA LEU A 62 8.37 2.19 8.13
C LEU A 62 8.48 0.91 8.95
N GLN A 63 7.54 0.66 9.87
CA GLN A 63 7.50 -0.57 10.66
C GLN A 63 7.43 -1.81 9.75
N PHE A 64 6.54 -1.80 8.76
CA PHE A 64 6.41 -2.91 7.81
C PHE A 64 7.69 -3.07 6.97
N CYS A 65 8.24 -1.99 6.42
CA CYS A 65 9.43 -2.01 5.58
C CYS A 65 10.66 -2.52 6.34
N VAL A 66 10.91 -2.06 7.58
CA VAL A 66 12.03 -2.54 8.41
C VAL A 66 11.85 -4.02 8.72
N SER A 67 10.62 -4.45 9.05
CA SER A 67 10.30 -5.85 9.30
C SER A 67 10.53 -6.73 8.06
N ASN A 68 10.09 -6.31 6.89
CA ASN A 68 10.31 -7.09 5.66
C ASN A 68 11.80 -7.17 5.30
N GLN A 69 12.49 -6.03 5.28
CA GLN A 69 13.87 -5.93 4.79
C GLN A 69 14.89 -6.64 5.70
N THR A 70 14.58 -6.80 7.00
CA THR A 70 15.44 -7.58 7.92
C THR A 70 15.41 -9.08 7.65
N LEU A 71 14.42 -9.61 6.90
CA LEU A 71 14.33 -11.02 6.52
C LEU A 71 14.71 -11.28 5.05
N SER A 72 14.82 -10.24 4.24
CA SER A 72 15.04 -10.32 2.78
C SER A 72 16.32 -9.60 2.34
N SER A 73 17.36 -9.55 3.18
CA SER A 73 18.59 -8.79 2.90
C SER A 73 19.27 -9.20 1.59
N ASP A 74 19.30 -10.51 1.31
CA ASP A 74 20.01 -11.05 0.16
C ASP A 74 19.24 -10.80 -1.15
N GLU A 75 17.91 -10.87 -1.10
CA GLU A 75 17.03 -10.48 -2.21
C GLU A 75 17.16 -8.98 -2.49
N ASP A 76 17.22 -8.16 -1.44
CA ASP A 76 17.38 -6.72 -1.57
C ASP A 76 18.76 -6.32 -2.08
N ALA A 77 19.82 -7.05 -1.75
CA ALA A 77 21.15 -6.79 -2.29
C ALA A 77 21.20 -6.94 -3.81
N GLN A 78 20.43 -7.87 -4.37
CA GLN A 78 20.34 -8.09 -5.81
C GLN A 78 19.43 -7.06 -6.49
N ASN A 79 18.23 -6.85 -5.95
CA ASN A 79 17.19 -6.06 -6.62
C ASN A 79 17.24 -4.56 -6.29
N LYS A 80 17.66 -4.21 -5.07
CA LYS A 80 17.58 -2.86 -4.49
C LYS A 80 18.82 -2.57 -3.62
N PRO A 81 20.04 -2.59 -4.20
CA PRO A 81 21.30 -2.45 -3.43
C PRO A 81 21.43 -1.12 -2.68
N TRP A 82 20.61 -0.13 -3.02
CA TRP A 82 20.51 1.15 -2.33
C TRP A 82 19.75 1.10 -0.99
N ARG A 83 19.08 -0.02 -0.65
CA ARG A 83 18.36 -0.17 0.62
C ARG A 83 19.33 -0.16 1.82
N PRO A 84 18.88 0.23 3.02
CA PRO A 84 19.75 0.46 4.17
C PRO A 84 20.69 -0.70 4.54
N LEU A 85 20.19 -1.93 4.54
CA LEU A 85 20.96 -3.12 4.91
C LEU A 85 21.99 -3.50 3.82
N PRO A 86 21.62 -3.67 2.54
CA PRO A 86 22.60 -3.89 1.48
C PRO A 86 23.64 -2.78 1.34
N ALA A 87 23.23 -1.52 1.51
CA ALA A 87 24.12 -0.36 1.45
C ALA A 87 24.95 -0.15 2.72
N GLN A 88 24.86 -1.06 3.71
CA GLN A 88 25.60 -1.04 4.96
C GLN A 88 25.45 0.27 5.76
N ARG A 89 24.30 0.94 5.63
CA ARG A 89 24.01 2.18 6.37
C ARG A 89 23.58 1.92 7.82
N ILE A 90 23.10 0.71 8.09
CA ILE A 90 22.68 0.24 9.40
C ILE A 90 23.08 -1.23 9.52
N THR A 91 23.50 -1.66 10.71
CA THR A 91 23.80 -3.08 10.94
C THR A 91 22.51 -3.90 11.00
N LEU A 92 22.58 -5.20 10.69
CA LEU A 92 21.42 -6.10 10.85
C LEU A 92 20.91 -6.10 12.29
N ARG A 93 21.84 -6.08 13.27
CA ARG A 93 21.50 -6.01 14.70
C ARG A 93 20.66 -4.77 15.01
N ASP A 94 21.09 -3.59 14.57
CA ASP A 94 20.38 -2.35 14.86
C ASP A 94 19.04 -2.27 14.12
N ALA A 95 18.97 -2.79 12.90
CA ALA A 95 17.71 -2.90 12.16
C ALA A 95 16.70 -3.85 12.84
N LEU A 96 17.16 -4.95 13.45
CA LEU A 96 16.32 -5.85 14.24
C LEU A 96 15.84 -5.17 15.54
N VAL A 97 16.68 -4.39 16.21
CA VAL A 97 16.24 -3.57 17.35
C VAL A 97 15.15 -2.60 16.90
N LEU A 98 15.39 -1.87 15.81
CA LEU A 98 14.43 -0.93 15.23
C LEU A 98 13.09 -1.61 14.88
N ARG A 99 13.13 -2.80 14.26
CA ARG A 99 11.95 -3.62 13.94
C ARG A 99 11.06 -3.83 15.17
N TRP A 100 11.64 -4.33 16.26
CA TRP A 100 10.89 -4.68 17.46
C TRP A 100 10.47 -3.47 18.28
N VAL A 101 11.23 -2.37 18.23
CA VAL A 101 10.87 -1.10 18.88
C VAL A 101 9.74 -0.37 18.15
N LEU A 102 9.67 -0.46 16.82
CA LEU A 102 8.61 0.19 16.03
C LEU A 102 7.22 -0.42 16.29
N LEU A 103 7.14 -1.70 16.67
CA LEU A 103 5.87 -2.36 17.00
C LEU A 103 5.11 -1.68 18.16
N PRO A 104 5.67 -1.57 19.39
CA PRO A 104 4.99 -0.89 20.48
C PRO A 104 4.81 0.61 20.21
N ILE A 105 5.71 1.27 19.48
CA ILE A 105 5.51 2.68 19.08
C ILE A 105 4.25 2.83 18.22
N CYS A 106 4.10 2.02 17.17
CA CYS A 106 2.92 2.06 16.29
C CYS A 106 1.64 1.71 17.06
N ALA A 107 1.69 0.71 17.94
CA ALA A 107 0.55 0.33 18.79
C ALA A 107 0.13 1.48 19.73
N LEU A 108 1.08 2.14 20.39
CA LEU A 108 0.81 3.30 21.26
C LEU A 108 0.23 4.48 20.49
N ILE A 109 0.75 4.77 19.29
CA ILE A 109 0.19 5.79 18.41
C ILE A 109 -1.26 5.43 18.05
N CYS A 110 -1.55 4.18 17.70
CA CYS A 110 -2.91 3.73 17.43
C CYS A 110 -3.82 3.91 18.65
N VAL A 111 -3.38 3.52 19.85
CA VAL A 111 -4.14 3.71 21.09
C VAL A 111 -4.44 5.20 21.36
N ALA A 112 -3.48 6.09 21.09
CA ALA A 112 -3.66 7.53 21.25
C ALA A 112 -4.75 8.13 20.30
N TYR A 113 -5.04 7.45 19.19
CA TYR A 113 -6.14 7.79 18.27
C TYR A 113 -7.37 6.89 18.41
N ASP A 114 -7.47 6.11 19.51
CA ASP A 114 -8.52 5.12 19.77
C ASP A 114 -8.64 4.01 18.70
N LEU A 115 -7.56 3.73 17.97
CA LEU A 115 -7.47 2.69 16.93
C LEU A 115 -7.05 1.34 17.52
N LYS A 116 -7.67 0.90 18.63
CA LYS A 116 -7.26 -0.29 19.39
C LYS A 116 -7.26 -1.57 18.57
N PHE A 117 -8.23 -1.73 17.66
CA PHE A 117 -8.28 -2.87 16.74
C PHE A 117 -7.05 -2.90 15.81
N ILE A 118 -6.65 -1.76 15.26
CA ILE A 118 -5.46 -1.65 14.41
C ILE A 118 -4.19 -1.88 15.22
N ALA A 119 -4.13 -1.34 16.46
CA ALA A 119 -3.02 -1.56 17.38
C ALA A 119 -2.76 -3.06 17.63
N LEU A 120 -3.83 -3.86 17.67
CA LEU A 120 -3.75 -5.31 17.81
C LEU A 120 -3.45 -6.00 16.47
N TRP A 121 -4.25 -5.72 15.44
CA TRP A 121 -4.23 -6.43 14.16
C TRP A 121 -2.94 -6.19 13.36
N PHE A 122 -2.44 -4.94 13.30
CA PHE A 122 -1.32 -4.61 12.42
C PHE A 122 -0.03 -5.39 12.75
N PRO A 123 0.40 -5.52 14.02
CA PRO A 123 1.47 -6.44 14.41
C PRO A 123 1.26 -7.88 13.94
N PHE A 124 0.06 -8.43 14.12
CA PHE A 124 -0.25 -9.79 13.66
C PHE A 124 -0.15 -9.91 12.14
N GLY A 125 -0.67 -8.94 11.39
CA GLY A 125 -0.57 -8.91 9.93
C GLY A 125 0.88 -8.89 9.45
N VAL A 126 1.75 -8.13 10.12
CA VAL A 126 3.20 -8.10 9.82
C VAL A 126 3.83 -9.46 10.10
N ILE A 127 3.53 -10.09 11.23
CA ILE A 127 4.05 -11.43 11.60
C ILE A 127 3.56 -12.49 10.60
N MET A 128 2.29 -12.44 10.23
CA MET A 128 1.69 -13.32 9.23
C MET A 128 2.40 -13.17 7.87
N HIS A 129 2.66 -11.94 7.44
CA HIS A 129 3.35 -11.67 6.19
C HIS A 129 4.78 -12.21 6.20
N ASN A 130 5.55 -11.87 7.23
CA ASN A 130 7.00 -12.03 7.26
C ASN A 130 7.44 -13.36 7.89
N GLU A 131 7.09 -13.60 9.15
CA GLU A 131 7.51 -14.78 9.92
C GLU A 131 6.81 -16.05 9.43
N LEU A 132 5.53 -15.97 9.08
CA LEU A 132 4.78 -17.11 8.55
C LEU A 132 4.86 -17.24 7.03
N LYS A 133 5.56 -16.33 6.34
CA LYS A 133 5.75 -16.31 4.88
C LYS A 133 4.44 -16.42 4.10
N LEU A 134 3.34 -15.89 4.64
CA LEU A 134 2.05 -15.94 3.96
C LEU A 134 2.00 -15.03 2.73
N ASP A 135 2.99 -14.17 2.54
CA ASP A 135 3.21 -13.46 1.29
C ASP A 135 3.65 -14.38 0.14
N SER A 136 4.13 -15.60 0.44
CA SER A 136 4.72 -16.49 -0.57
C SER A 136 3.70 -17.36 -1.30
N HIS A 137 2.42 -17.30 -0.92
CA HIS A 137 1.31 -17.98 -1.57
C HIS A 137 0.30 -16.97 -2.12
N TRP A 138 -0.10 -17.13 -3.39
CA TRP A 138 -0.94 -16.18 -4.13
C TRP A 138 -2.19 -15.71 -3.37
N PHE A 139 -2.91 -16.64 -2.73
CA PHE A 139 -4.16 -16.32 -2.06
C PHE A 139 -3.93 -15.48 -0.81
N THR A 140 -3.02 -15.92 0.07
CA THR A 140 -2.74 -15.25 1.33
C THR A 140 -2.03 -13.94 1.12
N ARG A 141 -1.17 -13.82 0.09
CA ARG A 141 -0.58 -12.55 -0.35
C ARG A 141 -1.67 -11.54 -0.72
N ASN A 142 -2.66 -11.94 -1.52
CA ASN A 142 -3.73 -11.03 -1.93
C ASN A 142 -4.59 -10.60 -0.74
N VAL A 143 -4.96 -11.55 0.13
CA VAL A 143 -5.73 -11.27 1.36
C VAL A 143 -4.96 -10.33 2.29
N LEU A 144 -3.69 -10.60 2.57
CA LEU A 144 -2.87 -9.76 3.45
C LEU A 144 -2.67 -8.36 2.89
N ASN A 145 -2.45 -8.22 1.57
CA ASN A 145 -2.36 -6.91 0.95
C ASN A 145 -3.69 -6.15 1.03
N ALA A 146 -4.82 -6.79 0.75
CA ALA A 146 -6.13 -6.15 0.86
C ALA A 146 -6.44 -5.72 2.30
N LEU A 147 -6.13 -6.56 3.29
CA LEU A 147 -6.26 -6.23 4.71
C LEU A 147 -5.32 -5.09 5.12
N ALA A 148 -4.09 -5.06 4.60
CA ALA A 148 -3.15 -3.97 4.84
C ALA A 148 -3.70 -2.65 4.29
N TYR A 149 -4.15 -2.61 3.02
CA TYR A 149 -4.78 -1.42 2.44
C TYR A 149 -5.99 -0.96 3.26
N CYS A 150 -6.88 -1.86 3.65
CA CYS A 150 -8.03 -1.54 4.50
C CYS A 150 -7.61 -0.96 5.85
N THR A 151 -6.57 -1.55 6.48
CA THR A 151 -6.02 -1.08 7.76
C THR A 151 -5.45 0.33 7.64
N PHE A 152 -4.65 0.57 6.59
CA PHE A 152 -4.07 1.88 6.30
C PHE A 152 -5.16 2.92 6.02
N ASP A 153 -6.20 2.54 5.29
CA ASP A 153 -7.31 3.44 4.95
C ASP A 153 -8.13 3.86 6.15
N ILE A 154 -8.56 2.90 6.97
CA ILE A 154 -9.34 3.17 8.18
C ILE A 154 -8.51 3.99 9.15
N GLY A 155 -7.25 3.62 9.37
CA GLY A 155 -6.37 4.31 10.29
C GLY A 155 -6.05 5.74 9.86
N ALA A 156 -5.64 5.95 8.61
CA ALA A 156 -5.32 7.27 8.08
C ALA A 156 -6.56 8.19 8.07
N THR A 157 -7.73 7.66 7.68
CA THR A 157 -8.98 8.43 7.66
C THR A 157 -9.42 8.81 9.08
N SER A 158 -9.23 7.92 10.05
CA SER A 158 -9.51 8.21 11.47
C SER A 158 -8.60 9.30 12.03
N VAL A 159 -7.30 9.24 11.73
CA VAL A 159 -6.34 10.27 12.16
C VAL A 159 -6.65 11.63 11.52
N ALA A 160 -7.00 11.63 10.22
CA ALA A 160 -7.37 12.84 9.48
C ALA A 160 -8.61 13.52 10.05
N ARG A 161 -9.63 12.75 10.45
CA ARG A 161 -10.85 13.28 11.06
C ARG A 161 -10.65 13.68 12.51
N GLY A 162 -9.82 12.93 13.25
CA GLY A 162 -9.57 13.14 14.66
C GLY A 162 -10.46 12.37 15.63
N GLU A 163 -11.25 11.44 15.09
CA GLU A 163 -12.13 10.52 15.80
C GLU A 163 -12.03 9.15 15.10
N TYR A 164 -12.30 8.05 15.82
CA TYR A 164 -12.29 6.72 15.24
C TYR A 164 -13.32 6.61 14.09
N HIS A 165 -12.83 6.44 12.87
CA HIS A 165 -13.61 6.45 11.62
C HIS A 165 -13.82 5.04 11.07
N GLY A 166 -13.90 4.02 11.92
CA GLY A 166 -14.36 2.71 11.46
C GLY A 166 -15.73 2.78 10.75
N PHE A 167 -16.54 3.82 11.05
CA PHE A 167 -17.93 3.94 10.62
C PHE A 167 -18.46 5.39 10.47
N ALA A 168 -17.62 6.44 10.33
CA ALA A 168 -18.13 7.81 10.49
C ALA A 168 -19.11 8.29 9.38
N SER A 169 -19.21 7.56 8.27
CA SER A 169 -20.39 7.60 7.39
C SER A 169 -20.55 6.29 6.63
N THR A 170 -21.80 5.95 6.26
CA THR A 170 -22.10 4.81 5.37
C THR A 170 -21.32 4.88 4.07
N LYS A 171 -21.11 6.10 3.54
CA LYS A 171 -20.34 6.33 2.32
C LYS A 171 -18.88 5.93 2.50
N ALA A 172 -18.21 6.38 3.55
CA ALA A 172 -16.82 6.03 3.83
C ALA A 172 -16.65 4.52 4.07
N PHE A 173 -17.54 3.92 4.87
CA PHE A 173 -17.55 2.48 5.13
C PHE A 173 -17.69 1.67 3.83
N ASN A 174 -18.65 2.02 2.97
CA ASN A 174 -18.82 1.37 1.68
C ASN A 174 -17.59 1.54 0.78
N THR A 175 -16.93 2.70 0.82
CA THR A 175 -15.68 2.93 0.07
C THR A 175 -14.52 2.09 0.60
N HIS A 176 -14.40 1.88 1.92
CA HIS A 176 -13.39 0.98 2.49
C HIS A 176 -13.60 -0.47 2.05
N ILE A 177 -14.86 -0.96 2.08
CA ILE A 177 -15.20 -2.30 1.57
C ILE A 177 -14.90 -2.39 0.08
N LEU A 178 -15.31 -1.40 -0.71
CA LEU A 178 -15.05 -1.37 -2.14
C LEU A 178 -13.55 -1.41 -2.44
N THR A 179 -12.75 -0.61 -1.72
CA THR A 179 -11.28 -0.61 -1.86
C THR A 179 -10.69 -1.97 -1.50
N PHE A 180 -11.14 -2.58 -0.40
CA PHE A 180 -10.72 -3.92 0.00
C PHE A 180 -10.98 -4.95 -1.12
N LEU A 181 -12.19 -4.96 -1.70
CA LEU A 181 -12.57 -5.90 -2.75
C LEU A 181 -11.81 -5.67 -4.06
N ILE A 182 -11.60 -4.41 -4.44
CA ILE A 182 -10.77 -4.05 -5.60
C ILE A 182 -9.36 -4.59 -5.37
N VAL A 183 -8.69 -4.20 -4.28
CA VAL A 183 -7.31 -4.63 -3.99
C VAL A 183 -7.22 -6.16 -3.91
N LEU A 184 -8.14 -6.84 -3.22
CA LEU A 184 -8.15 -8.30 -3.10
C LEU A 184 -8.13 -9.01 -4.46
N THR A 185 -8.81 -8.45 -5.45
CA THR A 185 -9.00 -9.05 -6.78
C THR A 185 -8.03 -8.53 -7.83
N THR A 186 -7.39 -7.37 -7.61
CA THR A 186 -6.49 -6.73 -8.59
C THR A 186 -5.06 -6.56 -8.11
N VAL A 187 -4.73 -6.79 -6.84
CA VAL A 187 -3.35 -6.65 -6.33
C VAL A 187 -2.37 -7.61 -7.00
N GLN A 188 -2.88 -8.68 -7.62
CA GLN A 188 -2.14 -9.55 -8.54
C GLN A 188 -1.39 -8.80 -9.66
N ALA A 189 -1.75 -7.53 -9.94
CA ALA A 189 -0.97 -6.62 -10.76
C ALA A 189 0.52 -6.57 -10.36
N GLN A 190 0.82 -6.63 -9.07
CA GLN A 190 2.20 -6.61 -8.56
C GLN A 190 2.93 -7.92 -8.87
N ASP A 191 2.22 -9.06 -8.84
CA ASP A 191 2.81 -10.36 -9.07
C ASP A 191 3.34 -10.47 -10.52
N PHE A 192 2.67 -9.86 -11.50
CA PHE A 192 3.19 -9.81 -12.89
C PHE A 192 4.50 -9.02 -12.99
N ARG A 193 4.61 -7.91 -12.25
CA ARG A 193 5.83 -7.11 -12.19
C ARG A 193 6.98 -7.88 -11.54
N ASP A 194 6.66 -8.65 -10.50
CA ASP A 194 7.63 -9.28 -9.60
C ASP A 194 7.86 -10.76 -9.93
N GLU A 195 7.31 -11.28 -11.03
CA GLU A 195 7.30 -12.70 -11.39
C GLU A 195 8.68 -13.35 -11.38
N GLU A 196 9.69 -12.71 -11.98
CA GLU A 196 11.06 -13.22 -12.05
C GLU A 196 11.70 -13.34 -10.65
N GLY A 197 11.48 -12.33 -9.82
CA GLY A 197 11.94 -12.31 -8.43
C GLY A 197 11.22 -13.35 -7.58
N ASP A 198 9.90 -13.47 -7.74
CA ASP A 198 9.08 -14.46 -7.06
C ASP A 198 9.47 -15.89 -7.44
N ARG A 199 9.81 -16.14 -8.71
CA ARG A 199 10.30 -17.44 -9.19
C ARG A 199 11.65 -17.79 -8.54
N THR A 200 12.57 -16.83 -8.48
CA THR A 200 13.87 -17.01 -7.83
C THR A 200 13.74 -17.25 -6.32
N ALA A 201 12.76 -16.60 -5.69
CA ALA A 201 12.42 -16.80 -4.28
C ALA A 201 11.51 -18.02 -4.01
N ASN A 202 11.24 -18.85 -5.03
CA ASN A 202 10.37 -20.03 -4.95
C ASN A 202 8.96 -19.74 -4.39
N ARG A 203 8.41 -18.56 -4.71
CA ARG A 203 7.06 -18.15 -4.32
C ARG A 203 6.02 -18.69 -5.32
N ARG A 204 4.80 -18.91 -4.83
CA ARG A 204 3.67 -19.44 -5.62
C ARG A 204 2.64 -18.35 -5.90
N THR A 205 3.01 -17.38 -6.73
CA THR A 205 2.17 -16.22 -7.10
C THR A 205 1.35 -16.47 -8.36
N ILE A 206 0.36 -15.61 -8.65
CA ILE A 206 -0.61 -15.87 -9.72
C ILE A 206 0.02 -16.14 -11.10
N PRO A 207 0.97 -15.35 -11.62
CA PRO A 207 1.56 -15.63 -12.93
C PRO A 207 2.35 -16.96 -12.96
N ILE A 208 2.84 -17.44 -11.80
CA ILE A 208 3.57 -18.70 -11.67
C ILE A 208 2.62 -19.90 -11.59
N VAL A 209 1.57 -19.81 -10.76
CA VAL A 209 0.63 -20.91 -10.51
C VAL A 209 -0.42 -21.01 -11.62
N PHE A 210 -0.85 -19.88 -12.17
CA PHE A 210 -1.94 -19.77 -13.14
C PHE A 210 -1.50 -19.03 -14.41
N PRO A 211 -0.48 -19.51 -15.13
CA PRO A 211 0.13 -18.78 -16.25
C PRO A 211 -0.83 -18.49 -17.40
N LYS A 212 -1.87 -19.32 -17.59
CA LYS A 212 -2.88 -19.15 -18.65
C LYS A 212 -4.05 -18.28 -18.24
N THR A 213 -4.42 -18.28 -16.96
CA THR A 213 -5.67 -17.65 -16.48
C THR A 213 -5.43 -16.35 -15.71
N GLY A 214 -4.24 -16.09 -15.15
CA GLY A 214 -3.96 -14.88 -14.39
C GLY A 214 -4.13 -13.58 -15.19
N ARG A 215 -3.66 -13.54 -16.44
CA ARG A 215 -3.81 -12.34 -17.30
C ARG A 215 -5.27 -12.08 -17.69
N PRO A 216 -6.06 -13.10 -18.14
CA PRO A 216 -7.50 -12.95 -18.33
C PRO A 216 -8.24 -12.47 -17.08
N THR A 217 -7.95 -13.00 -15.89
CA THR A 217 -8.63 -12.56 -14.66
C THR A 217 -8.31 -11.11 -14.33
N MET A 218 -7.07 -10.66 -14.56
CA MET A 218 -6.69 -9.25 -14.41
C MET A 218 -7.49 -8.34 -15.36
N LEU A 219 -7.61 -8.69 -16.64
CA LEU A 219 -8.41 -7.92 -17.60
C LEU A 219 -9.88 -7.81 -17.17
N LEU A 220 -10.48 -8.95 -16.82
CA LEU A 220 -11.89 -9.01 -16.41
C LEU A 220 -12.14 -8.21 -15.13
N ALA A 221 -11.26 -8.33 -14.12
CA ALA A 221 -11.38 -7.58 -12.88
C ALA A 221 -11.27 -6.06 -13.10
N MET A 222 -10.33 -5.62 -13.92
CA MET A 222 -10.15 -4.18 -14.22
C MET A 222 -11.36 -3.59 -14.94
N ILE A 223 -11.94 -4.30 -15.92
CA ILE A 223 -13.16 -3.87 -16.61
C ILE A 223 -14.33 -3.87 -15.64
N PHE A 224 -14.54 -4.96 -14.90
CA PHE A 224 -15.63 -5.11 -13.95
C PHE A 224 -15.68 -3.95 -12.94
N TRP A 225 -14.56 -3.67 -12.26
CA TRP A 225 -14.51 -2.61 -11.27
C TRP A 225 -14.69 -1.22 -11.88
N SER A 226 -14.14 -0.98 -13.07
CA SER A 226 -14.32 0.30 -13.74
C SER A 226 -15.77 0.56 -14.13
N VAL A 227 -16.46 -0.47 -14.64
CA VAL A 227 -17.90 -0.42 -14.94
C VAL A 227 -18.72 -0.24 -13.67
N TYR A 228 -18.44 -1.02 -12.64
CA TYR A 228 -19.13 -0.94 -11.36
C TYR A 228 -19.04 0.48 -10.77
N ILE A 229 -17.85 1.07 -10.74
CA ILE A 229 -17.63 2.40 -10.17
C ILE A 229 -18.30 3.48 -11.01
N ALA A 230 -18.17 3.42 -12.34
CA ALA A 230 -18.81 4.38 -13.23
C ALA A 230 -20.35 4.36 -13.11
N LEU A 231 -20.96 3.20 -12.88
CA LEU A 231 -22.41 3.05 -12.76
C LEU A 231 -22.95 3.30 -11.34
N ARG A 232 -22.19 2.97 -10.30
CA ARG A 232 -22.68 2.96 -8.90
C ARG A 232 -22.23 4.16 -8.07
N CYS A 233 -21.22 4.90 -8.50
CA CYS A 233 -20.69 6.03 -7.74
C CYS A 233 -21.15 7.41 -8.25
N GLU A 234 -22.13 7.47 -9.17
CA GLU A 234 -22.74 8.72 -9.67
C GLU A 234 -21.71 9.77 -10.11
N LEU A 235 -20.66 9.33 -10.82
CA LEU A 235 -19.54 10.20 -11.18
C LEU A 235 -19.89 11.15 -12.34
N PRO A 236 -19.25 12.34 -12.42
CA PRO A 236 -19.34 13.20 -13.61
C PRO A 236 -18.97 12.43 -14.88
N ALA A 237 -19.64 12.72 -16.00
CA ALA A 237 -19.47 11.97 -17.25
C ALA A 237 -18.01 11.83 -17.71
N LEU A 238 -17.22 12.90 -17.59
CA LEU A 238 -15.80 12.88 -17.93
C LEU A 238 -14.99 11.95 -17.02
N LEU A 239 -15.28 11.93 -15.72
CA LEU A 239 -14.61 11.06 -14.76
C LEU A 239 -15.00 9.59 -14.97
N SER A 240 -16.29 9.32 -15.22
CA SER A 240 -16.77 7.99 -15.60
C SER A 240 -16.04 7.46 -16.84
N ALA A 241 -15.94 8.28 -17.90
CA ALA A 241 -15.23 7.92 -19.12
C ALA A 241 -13.73 7.66 -18.84
N ALA A 242 -13.09 8.49 -18.01
CA ALA A 242 -11.69 8.32 -17.65
C ALA A 242 -11.44 7.02 -16.85
N VAL A 243 -12.31 6.67 -15.89
CA VAL A 243 -12.21 5.42 -15.12
C VAL A 243 -12.38 4.19 -16.01
N LEU A 244 -13.38 4.21 -16.89
CA LEU A 244 -13.64 3.13 -17.85
C LEU A 244 -12.48 2.94 -18.83
N ALA A 245 -12.01 4.03 -19.44
CA ALA A 245 -10.89 4.01 -20.36
C ALA A 245 -9.60 3.55 -19.66
N GLY A 246 -9.32 4.07 -18.47
CA GLY A 246 -8.14 3.70 -17.69
C GLY A 246 -8.11 2.22 -17.31
N GLY A 247 -9.21 1.68 -16.80
CA GLY A 247 -9.27 0.27 -16.42
C GLY A 247 -9.20 -0.67 -17.61
N THR A 248 -9.89 -0.34 -18.71
CA THR A 248 -9.82 -1.09 -19.96
C THR A 248 -8.40 -1.08 -20.53
N PHE A 249 -7.76 0.09 -20.56
CA PHE A 249 -6.39 0.26 -21.02
C PHE A 249 -5.41 -0.59 -20.19
N VAL A 250 -5.45 -0.49 -18.86
CA VAL A 250 -4.57 -1.26 -17.96
C VAL A 250 -4.82 -2.76 -18.09
N GLY A 251 -6.08 -3.19 -18.13
CA GLY A 251 -6.46 -4.59 -18.31
C GLY A 251 -5.93 -5.16 -19.64
N ILE A 252 -6.14 -4.44 -20.75
CA ILE A 252 -5.63 -4.86 -22.08
C ILE A 252 -4.11 -4.94 -22.06
N ARG A 253 -3.42 -3.99 -21.43
CA ARG A 253 -1.95 -4.03 -21.33
C ARG A 253 -1.46 -5.28 -20.62
N PHE A 254 -2.02 -5.64 -19.47
CA PHE A 254 -1.65 -6.87 -18.77
C PHE A 254 -2.02 -8.13 -19.56
N TYR A 255 -3.08 -8.08 -20.36
CA TYR A 255 -3.49 -9.21 -21.19
C TYR A 255 -2.59 -9.43 -22.40
N VAL A 256 -2.28 -8.36 -23.14
CA VAL A 256 -1.58 -8.43 -24.44
C VAL A 256 -0.06 -8.35 -24.31
N LEU A 257 0.45 -7.52 -23.39
CA LEU A 257 1.89 -7.30 -23.23
C LEU A 257 2.42 -8.18 -22.10
N THR A 258 3.19 -9.20 -22.44
CA THR A 258 3.58 -10.26 -21.50
C THR A 258 5.05 -10.21 -21.05
N ASP A 259 5.79 -9.17 -21.46
CA ASP A 259 7.19 -9.00 -21.07
C ASP A 259 7.33 -8.19 -19.77
N ALA A 260 8.43 -8.45 -19.03
CA ALA A 260 8.67 -7.84 -17.72
C ALA A 260 8.78 -6.31 -17.76
N ALA A 261 9.28 -5.72 -18.85
CA ALA A 261 9.38 -4.27 -18.97
C ALA A 261 8.00 -3.62 -19.15
N SER A 262 7.12 -4.26 -19.92
CA SER A 262 5.72 -3.87 -20.05
C SER A 262 4.95 -4.06 -18.76
N ASP A 263 5.15 -5.15 -18.02
CA ASP A 263 4.47 -5.40 -16.74
C ASP A 263 4.85 -4.35 -15.68
N ARG A 264 6.12 -3.92 -15.62
CA ARG A 264 6.56 -2.78 -14.78
C ARG A 264 5.80 -1.49 -15.10
N LYS A 265 5.60 -1.18 -16.39
CA LYS A 265 4.84 0.00 -16.83
C LYS A 265 3.34 -0.16 -16.55
N SER A 266 2.78 -1.34 -16.81
CA SER A 266 1.38 -1.66 -16.55
C SER A 266 1.05 -1.58 -15.06
N TYR A 267 1.96 -2.00 -14.18
CA TYR A 267 1.83 -1.82 -12.74
C TYR A 267 1.80 -0.34 -12.33
N LEU A 268 2.61 0.52 -12.96
CA LEU A 268 2.54 1.97 -12.72
C LEU A 268 1.16 2.52 -13.10
N PHE A 269 0.66 2.19 -14.29
CA PHE A 269 -0.68 2.62 -14.73
C PHE A 269 -1.79 2.05 -13.86
N TYR A 270 -1.65 0.81 -13.38
CA TYR A 270 -2.55 0.23 -12.39
C TYR A 270 -2.59 1.04 -11.09
N ASN A 271 -1.45 1.45 -10.54
CA ASN A 271 -1.43 2.28 -9.33
C ASN A 271 -2.08 3.64 -9.56
N MET A 272 -1.89 4.24 -10.74
CA MET A 272 -2.58 5.49 -11.11
C MET A 272 -4.09 5.29 -11.17
N TRP A 273 -4.56 4.24 -11.85
CA TRP A 273 -5.98 3.88 -11.90
C TRP A 273 -6.53 3.62 -10.49
N LEU A 274 -5.83 2.83 -9.68
CA LEU A 274 -6.22 2.51 -8.31
C LEU A 274 -6.34 3.77 -7.45
N ALA A 275 -5.40 4.71 -7.57
CA ALA A 275 -5.47 5.99 -6.87
C ALA A 275 -6.71 6.81 -7.27
N VAL A 276 -7.02 6.87 -8.58
CA VAL A 276 -8.19 7.59 -9.11
C VAL A 276 -9.50 6.96 -8.64
N VAL A 277 -9.68 5.64 -8.82
CA VAL A 277 -10.95 4.98 -8.51
C VAL A 277 -11.30 5.00 -7.02
N ARG A 278 -10.28 5.06 -6.16
CA ARG A 278 -10.48 5.11 -4.70
C ARG A 278 -10.96 6.49 -4.23
N ILE A 279 -10.52 7.58 -4.87
CA ILE A 279 -10.99 8.94 -4.53
C ILE A 279 -12.22 9.36 -5.32
N ALA A 280 -12.49 8.72 -6.46
CA ALA A 280 -13.59 9.07 -7.36
C ALA A 280 -14.96 9.25 -6.65
N PRO A 281 -15.38 8.39 -5.70
CA PRO A 281 -16.65 8.58 -5.00
C PRO A 281 -16.78 9.91 -4.22
N PHE A 282 -15.68 10.61 -3.97
CA PHE A 282 -15.65 11.86 -3.20
C PHE A 282 -15.42 13.11 -4.07
N ILE A 283 -15.29 12.96 -5.39
CA ILE A 283 -15.21 14.07 -6.34
C ILE A 283 -16.64 14.57 -6.60
N ARG A 284 -16.92 15.83 -6.27
CA ARG A 284 -18.24 16.44 -6.47
C ARG A 284 -18.48 16.76 -7.96
N VAL A 285 -19.73 16.63 -8.38
CA VAL A 285 -20.29 17.23 -9.61
C VAL A 285 -20.55 18.71 -9.36
#